data_AF-A0A183G502-F1
#
_entry.id   AF-A0A183G502-F1
#
_cell.length_a   1.000
_cell.length_b   1.000
_cell.length_c   1.000
_cell.angle_alpha   90.00
_cell.angle_beta   90.00
_cell.angle_gamma   90.00
#
_symmetry.space_group_name_H-M   'P 1'
#
loop_
_entity.id
_entity.type
_entity.pdbx_description
1 polymer ?
#
loop_
_entity_poly.entity_id
_entity_poly.type
_entity_poly.pdbx_seq_one_letter_code
_entity_poly.pdbx_strand_id
1 'polypeptide(L)'
;MARIDDVMNMVQRTSLWPLTFGLACCAIEMMHFAAPRYDMDRYGVVFRASPRQVDLIFVAGTVTNKMAPALRRIYDQMPEAK
;
A
#
# COMPACT_ATOMS: atom_id res chain seq x y z
N MET A 1 -1.30 18.15 26.59
CA MET A 1 -0.71 18.33 25.25
C MET A 1 -0.52 16.95 24.66
N ALA A 2 -1.13 16.65 23.51
CA ALA A 2 -0.81 15.42 22.78
C ALA A 2 0.69 15.40 22.49
N ARG A 3 1.36 14.26 22.67
CA ARG A 3 2.78 14.17 22.34
C ARG A 3 2.91 14.33 20.82
N ILE A 4 4.00 14.95 20.37
CA ILE A 4 4.27 15.11 18.93
C ILE A 4 4.23 13.75 18.23
N ASP A 5 4.72 12.71 18.90
CA ASP A 5 4.68 11.33 18.43
C ASP A 5 3.25 10.80 18.20
N ASP A 6 2.29 11.19 19.05
CA ASP A 6 0.89 10.77 18.90
C ASP A 6 0.27 11.38 17.64
N VAL A 7 0.61 12.63 17.34
CA VAL A 7 0.14 13.33 16.14
C VAL A 7 0.79 12.75 14.88
N MET A 8 2.11 12.48 14.91
CA MET A 8 2.81 11.87 13.77
C MET A 8 2.26 10.46 13.46
N ASN A 9 2.05 9.64 14.49
CA ASN A 9 1.43 8.32 14.33
C ASN A 9 -0.01 8.40 13.82
N MET A 10 -0.78 9.40 14.27
CA MET A 10 -2.13 9.62 13.75
C MET A 10 -2.10 9.90 12.25
N VAL A 11 -1.26 10.84 11.80
CA VAL A 11 -1.16 11.22 10.39
C VAL A 11 -0.79 10.01 9.52
N GLN A 12 0.26 9.27 9.89
CA GLN A 12 0.71 8.09 9.14
C GLN A 12 -0.35 6.98 9.05
N ARG A 13 -1.16 6.79 10.10
CA ARG A 13 -2.25 5.79 10.10
C ARG A 13 -3.47 6.23 9.32
N THR A 14 -3.74 7.53 9.27
CA THR A 14 -4.93 8.08 8.59
C THR A 14 -4.74 8.31 7.09
N SER A 15 -3.50 8.24 6.57
CA SER A 15 -3.21 8.46 5.15
C SER A 15 -2.25 7.40 4.63
N LEU A 16 -2.75 6.19 4.41
CA LEU A 16 -1.94 5.07 3.92
C LEU A 16 -2.05 4.99 2.40
N TRP A 17 -0.95 5.18 1.66
CA TRP A 17 -1.00 5.10 0.20
C TRP A 17 -0.37 3.80 -0.30
N PRO A 18 -1.16 2.74 -0.53
CA PRO A 18 -0.65 1.47 -1.00
C PRO A 18 -0.31 1.47 -2.49
N LEU A 19 0.73 0.72 -2.83
CA LEU A 19 1.03 0.36 -4.21
C LEU A 19 0.02 -0.63 -4.78
N THR A 20 -0.49 -0.36 -5.98
CA THR A 20 -1.33 -1.30 -6.74
C THR A 20 -0.51 -2.48 -7.28
N PHE A 21 -0.17 -3.41 -6.40
CA PHE A 21 0.68 -4.57 -6.74
C PHE A 21 -0.11 -5.88 -6.71
N GLY A 22 -0.94 -6.07 -7.75
CA GLY A 22 -1.70 -7.31 -7.96
C GLY A 22 -0.92 -8.33 -8.79
N LEU A 23 -0.71 -9.53 -8.24
CA LEU A 23 0.03 -10.60 -8.92
C LEU A 23 -0.85 -11.77 -9.38
N ALA A 24 -1.94 -12.04 -8.66
CA ALA A 24 -2.83 -13.16 -8.92
C ALA A 24 -4.27 -12.84 -8.47
N CYS A 25 -5.03 -13.86 -8.04
CA CYS A 25 -6.42 -13.74 -7.63
C CYS A 25 -6.66 -12.75 -6.48
N CYS A 26 -5.72 -12.59 -5.54
CA CYS A 26 -5.84 -11.60 -4.46
C CYS A 26 -5.88 -10.15 -4.95
N ALA A 27 -5.48 -9.88 -6.20
CA ALA A 27 -5.68 -8.57 -6.82
C ALA A 27 -7.17 -8.22 -6.96
N ILE A 28 -8.04 -9.22 -7.19
CA ILE A 28 -9.48 -9.01 -7.30
C ILE A 28 -10.07 -8.68 -5.93
N GLU A 29 -9.56 -9.28 -4.86
CA GLU A 29 -9.94 -8.93 -3.49
C GLU A 29 -9.52 -7.50 -3.15
N MET A 30 -8.32 -7.10 -3.60
CA MET A 30 -7.86 -5.70 -3.49
C MET A 30 -8.76 -4.73 -4.27
N MET A 31 -9.25 -5.10 -5.45
CA MET A 31 -10.21 -4.29 -6.21
C MET A 31 -11.57 -4.17 -5.51
N HIS A 32 -12.07 -5.26 -4.91
CA HIS A 32 -13.29 -5.22 -4.11
C HIS A 32 -13.14 -4.37 -2.85
N PHE A 33 -11.92 -4.31 -2.29
CA PHE A 33 -11.57 -3.40 -1.19
C PHE A 33 -11.50 -1.92 -1.61
N ALA A 34 -11.49 -1.61 -2.91
CA ALA A 34 -11.68 -0.25 -3.42
C ALA A 34 -13.08 -0.03 -4.03
N ALA A 35 -13.94 -1.05 -4.01
CA ALA A 35 -15.27 -0.96 -4.58
C ALA A 35 -16.25 -0.31 -3.58
N PRO A 36 -17.42 0.19 -4.04
CA PRO A 36 -18.35 0.95 -3.19
C PRO A 36 -18.83 0.22 -1.92
N ARG A 37 -18.79 -1.12 -1.92
CA ARG A 37 -19.19 -1.93 -0.75
C ARG A 37 -18.18 -1.83 0.38
N TYR A 38 -16.89 -1.78 0.05
CA TYR A 38 -15.79 -1.65 0.97
C TYR A 38 -14.96 -0.47 0.49
N ASP A 39 -15.37 0.73 0.87
CA ASP A 39 -14.70 1.95 0.43
C ASP A 39 -13.49 2.23 1.33
N MET A 40 -12.31 1.89 0.83
CA MET A 40 -11.05 2.15 1.52
C MET A 40 -10.64 3.62 1.53
N ASP A 41 -11.13 4.44 0.59
CA ASP A 41 -10.81 5.87 0.52
C ASP A 41 -11.35 6.60 1.75
N ARG A 42 -12.44 6.09 2.33
CA ARG A 42 -12.99 6.54 3.62
C ARG A 42 -11.99 6.47 4.77
N TYR A 43 -11.02 5.57 4.72
CA TYR A 43 -9.96 5.43 5.74
C TYR A 43 -8.66 6.11 5.31
N GLY A 44 -8.70 6.96 4.28
CA GLY A 44 -7.54 7.64 3.71
C GLY A 44 -6.58 6.69 2.98
N VAL A 45 -7.09 5.54 2.56
CA VAL A 45 -6.31 4.57 1.79
C VAL A 45 -6.49 4.87 0.30
N VAL A 46 -5.41 5.25 -0.38
CA VAL A 46 -5.45 5.61 -1.81
C VAL A 46 -4.43 4.82 -2.60
N PHE A 47 -4.91 4.06 -3.57
CA PHE A 47 -4.06 3.30 -4.47
C PHE A 47 -3.22 4.21 -5.37
N ARG A 48 -1.90 4.00 -5.37
CA ARG A 48 -0.96 4.68 -6.28
C ARG A 48 -0.22 3.65 -7.14
N ALA A 49 0.08 4.06 -8.37
CA ALA A 49 0.82 3.23 -9.33
C ALA A 49 2.34 3.39 -9.23
N SER A 50 2.81 4.52 -8.66
CA SER A 50 4.23 4.82 -8.55
C SER A 50 4.80 4.34 -7.22
N PRO A 51 5.88 3.53 -7.21
CA PRO A 51 6.51 3.07 -5.98
C PRO A 51 7.17 4.19 -5.15
N ARG A 52 7.35 5.39 -5.72
CA ARG A 52 8.00 6.52 -5.02
C ARG A 52 7.02 7.37 -4.20
N GLN A 53 5.72 7.18 -4.42
CA GLN A 53 4.64 7.95 -3.77
C GLN A 53 3.86 7.10 -2.77
N VAL A 54 4.32 5.89 -2.48
CA VAL A 54 3.61 4.91 -1.66
C VAL A 54 4.36 4.68 -0.37
N ASP A 55 3.60 4.46 0.69
CA ASP A 55 4.14 4.17 2.02
C ASP A 55 3.98 2.68 2.36
N LEU A 56 3.07 1.99 1.65
CA LEU A 56 2.75 0.58 1.87
C LEU A 56 2.75 -0.22 0.56
N ILE A 57 3.11 -1.50 0.63
CA ILE A 57 2.98 -2.43 -0.50
C ILE A 57 2.14 -3.65 -0.10
N PHE A 58 1.03 -3.89 -0.80
CA PHE A 58 0.26 -5.13 -0.68
C PHE A 58 0.76 -6.14 -1.70
N VAL A 59 1.38 -7.24 -1.25
CA VAL A 59 1.79 -8.34 -2.13
C VAL A 59 0.60 -9.27 -2.36
N ALA A 60 -0.30 -8.87 -3.27
CA ALA A 60 -1.56 -9.56 -3.50
C ALA A 60 -1.45 -10.65 -4.56
N GLY A 61 -0.89 -11.79 -4.15
CA GLY A 61 -0.83 -13.01 -4.94
C GLY A 61 0.53 -13.70 -4.85
N THR A 62 0.63 -14.86 -5.50
CA THR A 62 1.85 -15.68 -5.46
C THR A 62 3.03 -14.98 -6.12
N VAL A 63 4.14 -14.85 -5.39
CA VAL A 63 5.41 -14.35 -5.93
C VAL A 63 6.17 -15.51 -6.57
N THR A 64 6.32 -15.46 -7.89
CA THR A 64 7.16 -16.44 -8.62
C THR A 64 8.63 -16.06 -8.55
N ASN A 65 9.54 -17.02 -8.75
CA ASN A 65 11.00 -16.76 -8.78
C ASN A 65 11.39 -15.67 -9.78
N LYS A 66 10.66 -15.57 -10.91
CA LYS A 66 10.86 -14.52 -11.92
C LYS A 66 10.43 -13.14 -11.41
N MET A 67 9.41 -13.08 -10.55
CA MET A 67 8.87 -11.83 -10.02
C MET A 67 9.61 -11.34 -8.77
N ALA A 68 10.26 -12.23 -8.01
CA ALA A 68 11.03 -11.89 -6.82
C ALA A 68 12.02 -10.70 -7.01
N PRO A 69 12.88 -10.66 -8.07
CA PRO A 69 13.78 -9.53 -8.26
C PRO A 69 13.06 -8.23 -8.67
N ALA A 70 11.87 -8.31 -9.28
CA ALA A 70 11.08 -7.12 -9.59
C ALA A 70 10.43 -6.54 -8.33
N LEU A 71 9.86 -7.40 -7.47
CA LEU A 71 9.32 -7.00 -6.18
C LEU A 71 10.38 -6.31 -5.31
N ARG A 72 11.58 -6.88 -5.25
CA ARG A 72 12.66 -6.29 -4.46
C ARG A 72 13.04 -4.89 -4.97
N ARG A 73 13.19 -4.72 -6.29
CA ARG A 73 13.49 -3.41 -6.90
C ARG A 73 12.40 -2.36 -6.63
N ILE A 74 11.15 -2.76 -6.65
CA ILE A 74 10.00 -1.89 -6.34
C ILE A 74 10.06 -1.48 -4.86
N TYR A 75 10.28 -2.42 -3.96
CA TYR A 75 10.40 -2.16 -2.53
C TYR A 75 11.59 -1.24 -2.20
N ASP A 76 12.72 -1.40 -2.89
CA ASP A 76 13.90 -0.56 -2.70
C ASP A 76 13.70 0.89 -3.21
N GLN A 77 12.71 1.12 -4.08
CA GLN A 77 12.36 2.47 -4.58
C GLN A 77 11.36 3.22 -3.70
N MET A 78 10.79 2.56 -2.69
CA MET A 78 9.86 3.18 -1.75
C MET A 78 10.59 4.09 -0.75
N PRO A 79 10.00 5.23 -0.35
CA PRO A 79 10.50 6.07 0.73
C PRO A 79 10.75 5.28 2.03
N GLU A 80 11.65 5.77 2.88
CA GLU A 80 12.11 5.04 4.08
C GLU A 80 11.06 4.96 5.21
N ALA A 81 9.99 5.74 5.13
CA ALA A 81 8.82 5.60 5.99
C ALA A 81 7.97 4.39 5.52
N LYS A 82 8.45 3.18 5.82
CA LYS A 82 7.78 1.90 5.50
C LYS A 82 7.08 1.29 6.71
#